data_AF-A0AAX4KVZ8-F1
#
_entry.id   AF-A0AAX4KVZ8-F1
#
_cell.length_a   1.000
_cell.length_b   1.000
_cell.length_c   1.000
_cell.angle_alpha   90.00
_cell.angle_beta   90.00
_cell.angle_gamma   90.00
#
_symmetry.space_group_name_H-M   'P 1'
#
loop_
_entity.id
_entity.type
_entity.pdbx_description
1 polymer ?
#
loop_
_entity_poly.entity_id
_entity_poly.type
_entity_poly.pdbx_seq_one_letter_code
_entity_poly.pdbx_strand_id
1 'polypeptide(L)'
;MPPKAAQRVAPPSQYPPDAMPKIGRIIFHIGVAAAMFDGFWGLQRLSITKDYIGTQYGGHFQYLTILGLFGTIITMMLSGICDYLPAIQVIKTLKRVFLLFALPVELVISSIYWAIILFSPELMLPPNPDLASSPEPSSSNAEDPLFRIPLLMDLSMHALPAVALIIDFFFLEKKYKPPASTIGAFALAASFGTAYSLWVEHCASINGSFPYPFLTIMNPQQRVMMYVGSTVMAWIVFRGLNALHK
;
A
#
# COMPACT_ATOMS: atom_id res chain seq x y z
N MET A 1 27.29 -59.39 -37.64
CA MET A 1 27.01 -58.57 -36.44
C MET A 1 25.66 -57.90 -36.64
N PRO A 2 24.67 -58.08 -35.75
CA PRO A 2 23.39 -57.39 -35.88
C PRO A 2 23.55 -55.89 -35.56
N PRO A 3 22.80 -54.98 -36.21
CA PRO A 3 22.86 -53.56 -35.92
C PRO A 3 22.27 -53.27 -34.53
N LYS A 4 23.01 -52.48 -33.74
CA LYS A 4 22.57 -51.98 -32.42
C LYS A 4 21.26 -51.20 -32.59
N ALA A 5 20.23 -51.58 -31.83
CA ALA A 5 18.98 -50.83 -31.72
C ALA A 5 19.28 -49.40 -31.23
N ALA A 6 18.85 -48.41 -32.02
CA ALA A 6 18.94 -47.01 -31.64
C ALA A 6 18.07 -46.76 -30.39
N GLN A 7 18.70 -46.32 -29.30
CA GLN A 7 17.98 -45.84 -28.13
C GLN A 7 17.11 -44.65 -28.55
N ARG A 8 15.79 -44.81 -28.45
CA ARG A 8 14.85 -43.69 -28.57
C ARG A 8 15.07 -42.75 -27.39
N VAL A 9 15.77 -41.65 -27.64
CA VAL A 9 15.83 -40.51 -26.72
C VAL A 9 14.42 -39.95 -26.61
N ALA A 10 13.87 -39.88 -25.39
CA ALA A 10 12.58 -39.24 -25.15
C ALA A 10 12.66 -37.77 -25.59
N PRO A 11 11.62 -37.23 -26.27
CA PRO A 11 11.65 -35.84 -26.69
C PRO A 11 11.75 -34.92 -25.47
N PRO A 12 12.56 -33.84 -25.54
CA PRO A 12 12.62 -32.86 -24.46
C PRO A 12 11.22 -32.31 -24.17
N SER A 13 10.89 -32.16 -22.89
CA SER A 13 9.67 -31.53 -22.41
C SER A 13 9.37 -30.28 -23.25
N GLN A 14 8.26 -30.30 -23.98
CA GLN A 14 7.83 -29.21 -24.86
C GLN A 14 7.29 -27.99 -24.10
N TYR A 15 7.28 -28.04 -22.76
CA TYR A 15 6.88 -26.90 -21.95
C TYR A 15 8.00 -25.86 -21.94
N PRO A 16 7.74 -24.60 -22.36
CA PRO A 16 8.73 -23.55 -22.21
C PRO A 16 9.13 -23.44 -20.72
N PRO A 17 10.42 -23.23 -20.41
CA PRO A 17 10.93 -23.22 -19.04
C PRO A 17 10.22 -22.21 -18.10
N ASP A 18 9.50 -21.24 -18.66
CA ASP A 18 8.68 -20.26 -17.96
C ASP A 18 7.25 -20.72 -17.61
N ALA A 19 6.88 -21.98 -17.89
CA ALA A 19 5.51 -22.50 -17.70
C ALA A 19 5.21 -23.05 -16.29
N MET A 20 6.22 -23.24 -15.44
CA MET A 20 6.00 -23.79 -14.10
C MET A 20 5.68 -22.70 -13.06
N PRO A 21 4.70 -22.93 -12.17
CA PRO A 21 4.42 -22.02 -11.07
C PRO A 21 5.65 -21.76 -10.20
N LYS A 22 5.94 -20.49 -9.95
CA LYS A 22 7.10 -20.09 -9.14
C LYS A 22 6.70 -20.05 -7.67
N ILE A 23 6.67 -21.24 -7.05
CA ILE A 23 6.18 -21.45 -5.67
C ILE A 23 6.70 -20.41 -4.67
N GLY A 24 8.00 -20.08 -4.71
CA GLY A 24 8.57 -19.06 -3.81
C GLY A 24 7.96 -17.65 -3.99
N ARG A 25 7.61 -17.27 -5.21
CA ARG A 25 6.95 -15.98 -5.49
C ARG A 25 5.49 -15.99 -5.02
N ILE A 26 4.79 -17.10 -5.25
CA ILE A 26 3.42 -17.28 -4.75
C ILE A 26 3.40 -17.17 -3.22
N ILE A 27 4.29 -17.87 -2.52
CA ILE A 27 4.41 -17.78 -1.06
C ILE A 27 4.67 -16.34 -0.62
N PHE A 28 5.59 -15.64 -1.29
CA PHE A 28 5.87 -14.23 -1.01
C PHE A 28 4.61 -13.36 -1.19
N HIS A 29 3.97 -13.37 -2.35
CA HIS A 29 2.81 -12.51 -2.64
C HIS A 29 1.60 -12.82 -1.77
N ILE A 30 1.28 -14.11 -1.57
CA ILE A 30 0.18 -14.50 -0.68
C ILE A 30 0.50 -14.15 0.77
N GLY A 31 1.72 -14.42 1.22
CA GLY A 31 2.14 -14.16 2.60
C GLY A 31 2.11 -12.68 2.97
N VAL A 32 2.65 -11.80 2.13
CA VAL A 32 2.65 -10.35 2.42
C VAL A 32 1.24 -9.77 2.36
N ALA A 33 0.39 -10.22 1.44
CA ALA A 33 -1.00 -9.78 1.39
C ALA A 33 -1.82 -10.24 2.60
N ALA A 34 -1.60 -11.48 3.06
CA ALA A 34 -2.22 -12.00 4.27
C ALA A 34 -1.78 -11.19 5.50
N ALA A 35 -0.50 -10.85 5.62
CA ALA A 35 0.01 -10.04 6.73
C ALA A 35 -0.55 -8.60 6.72
N MET A 36 -0.67 -7.97 5.55
CA MET A 36 -1.34 -6.67 5.39
C MET A 36 -2.81 -6.74 5.80
N PHE A 37 -3.52 -7.77 5.34
CA PHE A 37 -4.93 -7.98 5.67
C PHE A 37 -5.15 -8.26 7.16
N ASP A 38 -4.27 -9.07 7.79
CA ASP A 38 -4.33 -9.33 9.22
C ASP A 38 -4.13 -8.05 10.04
N GLY A 39 -3.24 -7.15 9.60
CA GLY A 39 -3.09 -5.81 10.19
C GLY A 39 -4.39 -5.01 10.18
N PHE A 40 -5.03 -4.91 9.01
CA PHE A 40 -6.31 -4.23 8.87
C PHE A 40 -7.42 -4.91 9.69
N TRP A 41 -7.46 -6.24 9.70
CA TRP A 41 -8.44 -7.01 10.48
C TRP A 41 -8.22 -6.84 11.99
N GLY A 42 -6.96 -6.72 12.43
CA GLY A 42 -6.59 -6.33 13.78
C GLY A 42 -7.18 -4.98 14.17
N LEU A 43 -7.09 -3.99 13.27
CA LEU A 43 -7.64 -2.65 13.49
C LEU A 43 -9.13 -2.72 13.82
N GLN A 44 -9.92 -3.44 13.02
CA GLN A 44 -11.37 -3.56 13.22
C GLN A 44 -11.79 -4.18 14.56
N ARG A 45 -10.88 -4.88 15.25
CA ARG A 45 -11.13 -5.50 16.56
C ARG A 45 -10.85 -4.55 17.73
N LEU A 46 -10.20 -3.41 17.50
CA LEU A 46 -9.97 -2.41 18.52
C LEU A 46 -11.25 -1.60 18.75
N SER A 47 -11.82 -1.70 19.96
CA SER A 47 -13.07 -1.02 20.36
C SER A 47 -13.07 0.46 20.01
N ILE A 48 -12.00 1.16 20.37
CA ILE A 48 -11.80 2.58 20.05
C ILE A 48 -11.96 2.89 18.56
N THR A 49 -11.40 2.06 17.68
CA THR A 49 -11.49 2.32 16.24
C THR A 49 -12.88 2.02 15.71
N LYS A 50 -13.55 1.00 16.26
CA LYS A 50 -14.92 0.67 15.92
C LYS A 50 -15.88 1.78 16.32
N ASP A 51 -15.72 2.31 17.53
CA ASP A 51 -16.65 3.28 18.10
C ASP A 51 -16.38 4.71 17.59
N TYR A 52 -15.11 5.05 17.31
CA TYR A 52 -14.73 6.36 16.78
C TYR A 52 -14.67 6.40 15.25
N ILE A 53 -13.85 5.56 14.61
CA ILE A 53 -13.68 5.60 13.14
C ILE A 53 -14.90 4.96 12.44
N GLY A 54 -15.46 3.89 13.01
CA GLY A 54 -16.60 3.18 12.41
C GLY A 54 -17.88 4.01 12.32
N THR A 55 -18.02 5.07 13.13
CA THR A 55 -19.18 5.97 13.12
C THR A 55 -19.00 7.18 12.19
N GLN A 56 -17.78 7.43 11.70
CA GLN A 56 -17.48 8.51 10.77
C GLN A 56 -17.89 8.17 9.34
N TYR A 57 -18.27 9.19 8.57
CA TYR A 57 -18.50 9.06 7.14
C TYR A 57 -17.23 8.61 6.42
N GLY A 58 -17.34 7.54 5.63
CA GLY A 58 -16.21 6.88 4.97
C GLY A 58 -15.50 5.84 5.83
N GLY A 59 -15.80 5.75 7.14
CA GLY A 59 -15.23 4.74 8.04
C GLY A 59 -13.71 4.68 7.97
N HIS A 60 -13.13 3.49 7.87
CA HIS A 60 -11.68 3.33 7.64
C HIS A 60 -11.22 3.76 6.23
N PHE A 61 -12.12 3.83 5.25
CA PHE A 61 -11.78 4.14 3.86
C PHE A 61 -11.61 5.65 3.58
N GLN A 62 -11.77 6.51 4.59
CA GLN A 62 -11.34 7.91 4.50
C GLN A 62 -9.80 8.04 4.56
N TYR A 63 -9.11 7.05 5.13
CA TYR A 63 -7.65 7.04 5.29
C TYR A 63 -6.97 6.58 4.00
N LEU A 64 -6.03 7.39 3.48
CA LEU A 64 -5.20 7.04 2.33
C LEU A 64 -4.42 5.74 2.58
N THR A 65 -3.93 5.54 3.80
CA THR A 65 -3.23 4.31 4.19
C THR A 65 -4.08 3.07 3.90
N ILE A 66 -5.38 3.09 4.23
CA ILE A 66 -6.26 1.93 4.03
C ILE A 66 -6.56 1.72 2.54
N LEU A 67 -6.80 2.81 1.80
CA LEU A 67 -6.99 2.72 0.34
C LEU A 67 -5.74 2.19 -0.38
N GLY A 68 -4.55 2.68 0.01
CA GLY A 68 -3.25 2.18 -0.44
C GLY A 68 -3.10 0.70 -0.13
N LEU A 69 -3.31 0.33 1.13
CA LEU A 69 -3.17 -1.05 1.64
C LEU A 69 -3.98 -2.04 0.80
N PHE A 70 -5.26 -1.72 0.53
CA PHE A 70 -6.10 -2.56 -0.33
C PHE A 70 -5.62 -2.58 -1.78
N GLY A 71 -5.15 -1.46 -2.32
CA GLY A 71 -4.50 -1.41 -3.63
C GLY A 71 -3.26 -2.33 -3.70
N THR A 72 -2.48 -2.38 -2.64
CA THR A 72 -1.30 -3.25 -2.50
C THR A 72 -1.69 -4.71 -2.35
N ILE A 73 -2.67 -5.02 -1.50
CA ILE A 73 -3.21 -6.38 -1.37
C ILE A 73 -3.70 -6.89 -2.73
N ILE A 74 -4.46 -6.09 -3.47
CA ILE A 74 -4.92 -6.45 -4.82
C ILE A 74 -3.71 -6.66 -5.76
N THR A 75 -2.71 -5.78 -5.72
CA THR A 75 -1.48 -5.94 -6.51
C THR A 75 -0.78 -7.26 -6.23
N MET A 76 -0.62 -7.61 -4.95
CA MET A 76 0.02 -8.86 -4.52
C MET A 76 -0.82 -10.08 -4.91
N MET A 77 -2.14 -10.03 -4.76
CA MET A 77 -3.04 -11.10 -5.21
C MET A 77 -2.97 -11.32 -6.73
N LEU A 78 -3.03 -10.25 -7.53
CA LEU A 78 -2.87 -10.34 -8.98
C LEU A 78 -1.50 -10.88 -9.37
N SER A 79 -0.45 -10.56 -8.60
CA SER A 79 0.91 -11.08 -8.81
C SER A 79 0.99 -12.58 -8.52
N GLY A 80 0.44 -13.03 -7.40
CA GLY A 80 0.38 -14.45 -7.05
C GLY A 80 -0.42 -15.26 -8.07
N ILE A 81 -1.54 -14.71 -8.56
CA ILE A 81 -2.31 -15.34 -9.65
C ILE A 81 -1.48 -15.37 -10.94
N CYS A 82 -0.72 -14.32 -11.27
CA CYS A 82 0.17 -14.33 -12.45
C CYS A 82 1.31 -15.34 -12.34
N ASP A 83 1.83 -15.59 -11.13
CA ASP A 83 2.87 -16.61 -10.91
C ASP A 83 2.31 -18.04 -10.99
N TYR A 84 1.02 -18.23 -10.73
CA TYR A 84 0.33 -19.51 -10.93
C TYR A 84 -0.17 -19.72 -12.37
N LEU A 85 -0.71 -18.66 -12.99
CA LEU A 85 -1.33 -18.66 -14.33
C LEU A 85 -0.59 -17.69 -15.29
N PRO A 86 0.69 -17.94 -15.62
CA PRO A 86 1.50 -17.00 -16.41
C PRO A 86 1.02 -16.82 -17.85
N ALA A 87 0.08 -17.62 -18.36
CA ALA A 87 -0.46 -17.45 -19.71
C ALA A 87 -1.50 -16.31 -19.82
N ILE A 88 -2.12 -15.87 -18.73
CA ILE A 88 -3.26 -14.95 -18.75
C ILE A 88 -2.79 -13.48 -18.79
N GLN A 89 -2.75 -12.89 -19.99
CA GLN A 89 -2.23 -11.54 -20.21
C GLN A 89 -3.09 -10.42 -19.59
N VAL A 90 -4.41 -10.64 -19.47
CA VAL A 90 -5.32 -9.67 -18.84
C VAL A 90 -4.94 -9.45 -17.38
N ILE A 91 -4.67 -10.52 -16.63
CA ILE A 91 -4.28 -10.42 -15.21
C ILE A 91 -2.93 -9.71 -15.08
N LYS A 92 -1.97 -9.99 -15.97
CA LYS A 92 -0.70 -9.25 -16.01
C LYS A 92 -0.89 -7.76 -16.26
N THR A 93 -1.80 -7.40 -17.17
CA THR A 93 -2.10 -6.01 -17.48
C THR A 93 -2.72 -5.31 -16.27
N LEU A 94 -3.71 -5.93 -15.63
CA LEU A 94 -4.34 -5.42 -14.41
C LEU A 94 -3.32 -5.27 -13.27
N LYS A 95 -2.51 -6.31 -13.01
CA LYS A 95 -1.42 -6.27 -12.04
C LYS A 95 -0.56 -5.03 -12.26
N ARG A 96 -0.13 -4.81 -13.51
CA ARG A 96 0.76 -3.70 -13.85
C ARG A 96 0.10 -2.33 -13.72
N VAL A 97 -1.20 -2.20 -13.96
CA VAL A 97 -1.92 -0.94 -13.69
C VAL A 97 -1.98 -0.67 -12.19
N PHE A 98 -2.33 -1.68 -11.38
CA PHE A 98 -2.38 -1.56 -9.93
C PHE A 98 -1.00 -1.25 -9.33
N LEU A 99 0.05 -1.95 -9.77
CA LEU A 99 1.43 -1.72 -9.32
C LEU A 99 1.93 -0.31 -9.69
N LEU A 100 1.57 0.20 -10.87
CA LEU A 100 1.94 1.54 -11.34
C LEU A 100 1.37 2.65 -10.44
N PHE A 101 0.27 2.38 -9.75
CA PHE A 101 -0.34 3.27 -8.75
C PHE A 101 0.14 2.96 -7.32
N ALA A 102 0.03 1.70 -6.88
CA ALA A 102 0.25 1.30 -5.49
C ALA A 102 1.69 1.58 -5.04
N LEU A 103 2.69 1.27 -5.89
CA LEU A 103 4.11 1.48 -5.55
C LEU A 103 4.40 2.92 -5.13
N PRO A 104 4.22 3.94 -5.99
CA PRO A 104 4.55 5.30 -5.59
C PRO A 104 3.68 5.84 -4.44
N VAL A 105 2.41 5.45 -4.36
CA VAL A 105 1.51 5.91 -3.29
C VAL A 105 1.94 5.36 -1.93
N GLU A 106 2.27 4.07 -1.85
CA GLU A 106 2.73 3.45 -0.60
C GLU A 106 4.07 4.00 -0.13
N LEU A 107 4.97 4.32 -1.06
CA LEU A 107 6.23 5.00 -0.69
C LEU A 107 5.97 6.39 -0.12
N VAL A 108 5.01 7.14 -0.67
CA VAL A 108 4.63 8.45 -0.13
C VAL A 108 3.94 8.30 1.23
N ILE A 109 3.00 7.38 1.38
CA ILE A 109 2.34 7.09 2.66
C ILE A 109 3.38 6.73 3.72
N SER A 110 4.25 5.77 3.43
CA SER A 110 5.25 5.27 4.38
C SER A 110 6.23 6.37 4.79
N SER A 111 6.75 7.14 3.81
CA SER A 111 7.72 8.20 4.09
C SER A 111 7.12 9.36 4.90
N ILE A 112 5.90 9.79 4.58
CA ILE A 112 5.20 10.83 5.34
C ILE A 112 4.84 10.31 6.74
N TYR A 113 4.27 9.12 6.84
CA TYR A 113 3.83 8.53 8.11
C TYR A 113 4.98 8.43 9.10
N TRP A 114 6.06 7.72 8.74
CA TRP A 114 7.17 7.49 9.66
C TRP A 114 7.94 8.77 10.00
N ALA A 115 8.03 9.73 9.07
CA ALA A 115 8.60 11.04 9.37
C ALA A 115 7.77 11.78 10.43
N ILE A 116 6.44 11.85 10.26
CA ILE A 116 5.58 12.52 11.23
C ILE A 116 5.60 11.78 12.57
N ILE A 117 5.52 10.44 12.58
CA ILE A 117 5.59 9.65 13.83
C ILE A 117 6.90 9.87 14.59
N LEU A 118 8.02 10.05 13.89
CA LEU A 118 9.32 10.26 14.51
C LEU A 118 9.51 11.69 15.05
N PHE A 119 9.00 12.71 14.35
CA PHE A 119 9.31 14.11 14.66
C PHE A 119 8.17 14.88 15.31
N SER A 120 6.90 14.53 15.05
CA SER A 120 5.70 15.25 15.51
C SER A 120 4.47 14.33 15.51
N PRO A 121 4.44 13.28 16.35
CA PRO A 121 3.41 12.24 16.32
C PRO A 121 1.98 12.76 16.53
N GLU A 122 1.80 13.87 17.24
CA GLU A 122 0.53 14.57 17.46
C GLU A 122 -0.15 15.06 16.18
N LEU A 123 0.63 15.21 15.10
CA LEU A 123 0.11 15.58 13.78
C LEU A 123 -0.54 14.40 13.06
N MET A 124 -0.25 13.16 13.48
CA MET A 124 -0.78 11.94 12.86
C MET A 124 -1.75 11.18 13.77
N LEU A 125 -1.45 11.12 15.08
CA LEU A 125 -2.18 10.32 16.04
C LEU A 125 -3.18 11.19 16.82
N PRO A 126 -4.43 10.74 17.01
CA PRO A 126 -5.39 11.46 17.83
C PRO A 126 -5.05 11.31 19.33
N PRO A 127 -5.63 12.17 20.19
CA PRO A 127 -5.53 12.02 21.64
C PRO A 127 -6.02 10.64 22.11
N ASN A 128 -5.37 10.09 23.13
CA ASN A 128 -5.75 8.83 23.75
C ASN A 128 -7.09 9.01 24.51
N PRO A 129 -8.18 8.33 24.10
CA PRO A 129 -9.49 8.53 24.73
C PRO A 129 -9.61 7.91 26.12
N ASP A 130 -8.79 6.91 26.45
CA ASP A 130 -8.75 6.35 27.81
C ASP A 130 -8.25 7.42 28.80
N LEU A 131 -7.34 8.29 28.36
CA LEU A 131 -6.88 9.46 29.12
C LEU A 131 -7.84 10.65 29.04
N ALA A 132 -8.52 10.85 27.91
CA ALA A 132 -9.47 11.95 27.74
C ALA A 132 -10.75 11.79 28.59
N SER A 133 -11.05 10.56 29.04
CA SER A 133 -12.25 10.23 29.83
C SER A 133 -11.98 10.07 31.34
N SER A 134 -10.71 10.10 31.79
CA SER A 134 -10.33 10.01 33.20
C SER A 134 -9.97 11.38 33.77
N PRO A 135 -10.77 11.98 34.67
CA PRO A 135 -10.42 13.22 35.36
C PRO A 135 -9.43 13.02 36.53
N GLU A 136 -9.07 11.78 36.86
CA GLU A 136 -8.18 11.51 38.00
C GLU A 136 -6.70 11.50 37.57
N PRO A 137 -5.82 12.21 38.30
CA PRO A 137 -4.39 12.17 38.04
C PRO A 137 -3.87 10.77 38.37
N SER A 138 -3.62 9.96 37.35
CA SER A 138 -3.05 8.63 37.52
C SER A 138 -1.64 8.74 38.11
N SER A 139 -1.42 8.11 39.26
CA SER A 139 -0.13 8.02 39.93
C SER A 139 0.77 6.90 39.36
N SER A 140 0.44 6.34 38.19
CA SER A 140 1.27 5.36 37.48
C SER A 140 2.02 5.99 36.30
N ASN A 141 3.14 5.35 35.93
CA ASN A 141 4.09 5.75 34.90
C ASN A 141 3.42 6.44 33.69
N ALA A 142 3.96 7.61 33.30
CA ALA A 142 3.46 8.47 32.22
C ALA A 142 2.78 7.70 31.08
N GLU A 143 1.45 7.68 31.10
CA GLU A 143 0.65 7.07 30.04
C GLU A 143 0.73 7.93 28.77
N ASP A 144 0.86 7.28 27.61
CA ASP A 144 1.04 7.99 26.33
C ASP A 144 -0.22 8.82 26.01
N PRO A 145 -0.10 10.15 25.85
CA PRO A 145 -1.24 11.02 25.55
C PRO A 145 -1.85 10.78 24.17
N LEU A 146 -1.19 10.02 23.29
CA LEU A 146 -1.63 9.73 21.93
C LEU A 146 -2.11 8.28 21.80
N PHE A 147 -3.18 8.09 21.03
CA PHE A 147 -3.64 6.74 20.70
C PHE A 147 -2.68 6.08 19.71
N ARG A 148 -2.06 4.98 20.14
CA ARG A 148 -1.18 4.15 19.30
C ARG A 148 -1.73 2.76 19.12
N ILE A 149 -1.57 2.24 17.91
CA ILE A 149 -1.83 0.84 17.59
C ILE A 149 -0.58 -0.03 17.88
N PRO A 150 -0.73 -1.35 18.14
CA PRO A 150 0.41 -2.24 18.30
C PRO A 150 1.40 -2.16 17.13
N LEU A 151 2.71 -2.09 17.42
CA LEU A 151 3.75 -1.83 16.42
C LEU A 151 3.72 -2.78 15.21
N LEU A 152 3.47 -4.08 15.42
CA LEU A 152 3.40 -5.03 14.31
C LEU A 152 2.19 -4.77 13.39
N MET A 153 1.07 -4.32 13.98
CA MET A 153 -0.10 -3.90 13.23
C MET A 153 0.18 -2.61 12.45
N ASP A 154 0.93 -1.69 13.05
CA ASP A 154 1.35 -0.45 12.39
C ASP A 154 2.27 -0.73 11.20
N LEU A 155 3.31 -1.54 11.41
CA LEU A 155 4.26 -1.95 10.38
C LEU A 155 3.59 -2.68 9.22
N SER A 156 2.59 -3.53 9.47
CA SER A 156 1.90 -4.26 8.41
C SER A 156 1.04 -3.37 7.51
N MET A 157 0.63 -2.19 7.99
CA MET A 157 -0.16 -1.22 7.22
C MET A 157 0.66 -0.07 6.64
N HIS A 158 1.76 0.36 7.29
CA HIS A 158 2.51 1.55 6.88
C HIS A 158 3.91 1.27 6.32
N ALA A 159 4.53 0.11 6.61
CA ALA A 159 5.89 -0.21 6.15
C ALA A 159 5.90 -1.38 5.17
N LEU A 160 5.23 -2.48 5.53
CA LEU A 160 5.19 -3.70 4.74
C LEU A 160 4.69 -3.49 3.30
N PRO A 161 3.64 -2.68 3.02
CA PRO A 161 3.19 -2.44 1.65
C PRO A 161 4.28 -1.86 0.75
N ALA A 162 4.96 -0.80 1.22
CA ALA A 162 6.03 -0.16 0.47
C ALA A 162 7.21 -1.12 0.24
N VAL A 163 7.65 -1.85 1.27
CA VAL A 163 8.76 -2.82 1.16
C VAL A 163 8.41 -3.95 0.20
N ALA A 164 7.21 -4.53 0.31
CA ALA A 164 6.76 -5.61 -0.55
C ALA A 164 6.68 -5.17 -2.02
N LEU A 165 6.19 -3.95 -2.29
CA LEU A 165 6.11 -3.41 -3.64
C LEU A 165 7.48 -3.07 -4.22
N ILE A 166 8.43 -2.58 -3.43
CA ILE A 166 9.82 -2.40 -3.87
C ILE A 166 10.44 -3.73 -4.30
N ILE A 167 10.24 -4.79 -3.49
CA ILE A 167 10.72 -6.13 -3.80
C ILE A 167 10.05 -6.67 -5.07
N ASP A 168 8.72 -6.60 -5.18
CA ASP A 168 8.00 -7.06 -6.38
C ASP A 168 8.47 -6.30 -7.62
N PHE A 169 8.57 -4.97 -7.51
CA PHE A 169 8.99 -4.11 -8.60
C PHE A 169 10.37 -4.49 -9.11
N PHE A 170 11.42 -4.46 -8.29
CA PHE A 170 12.79 -4.65 -8.76
C PHE A 170 13.18 -6.10 -9.09
N PHE A 171 12.60 -7.09 -8.40
CA PHE A 171 13.05 -8.47 -8.51
C PHE A 171 12.08 -9.38 -9.25
N LEU A 172 10.79 -9.05 -9.28
CA LEU A 172 9.75 -9.95 -9.79
C LEU A 172 9.03 -9.39 -11.02
N GLU A 173 9.12 -8.09 -11.27
CA GLU A 173 8.49 -7.39 -12.39
C GLU A 173 9.49 -6.93 -13.47
N LYS A 174 8.99 -6.68 -14.68
CA LYS A 174 9.76 -6.05 -15.76
C LYS A 174 9.62 -4.53 -15.72
N LYS A 175 10.71 -3.82 -15.98
CA LYS A 175 10.76 -2.36 -16.17
C LYS A 175 9.59 -1.83 -17.01
N TYR A 176 8.97 -0.73 -16.58
CA TYR A 176 7.94 -0.06 -17.37
C TYR A 176 8.58 0.74 -18.51
N LYS A 177 8.04 0.54 -19.71
CA LYS A 177 8.42 1.27 -20.91
C LYS A 177 7.42 2.41 -21.20
N PRO A 178 7.81 3.48 -21.90
CA PRO A 178 6.86 4.45 -22.43
C PRO A 178 5.81 3.76 -23.33
N PRO A 179 4.55 4.24 -23.35
CA PRO A 179 4.05 5.45 -22.68
C PRO A 179 3.67 5.24 -21.19
N ALA A 180 3.63 4.00 -20.70
CA ALA A 180 3.19 3.70 -19.34
C ALA A 180 4.09 4.35 -18.27
N SER A 181 5.41 4.33 -18.45
CA SER A 181 6.34 4.94 -17.50
C SER A 181 6.40 6.46 -17.54
N THR A 182 5.78 7.10 -18.53
CA THR A 182 5.81 8.55 -18.72
C THR A 182 4.44 9.16 -18.47
N ILE A 183 3.62 9.27 -19.52
CA ILE A 183 2.30 9.90 -19.45
C ILE A 183 1.31 9.02 -18.70
N GLY A 184 1.43 7.69 -18.78
CA GLY A 184 0.58 6.76 -18.02
C GLY A 184 0.76 6.93 -16.51
N ALA A 185 2.01 6.94 -16.03
CA ALA A 185 2.34 7.17 -14.63
C ALA A 185 1.86 8.54 -14.13
N PHE A 186 2.05 9.59 -14.93
CA PHE A 186 1.57 10.93 -14.61
C PHE A 186 0.04 10.97 -14.52
N ALA A 187 -0.66 10.43 -15.52
CA ALA A 187 -2.11 10.42 -15.57
C ALA A 187 -2.72 9.66 -14.39
N LEU A 188 -2.16 8.49 -14.03
CA LEU A 188 -2.60 7.73 -12.87
C LEU A 188 -2.34 8.49 -11.56
N ALA A 189 -1.14 9.02 -11.36
CA ALA A 189 -0.83 9.81 -10.16
C ALA A 189 -1.78 11.00 -10.01
N ALA A 190 -1.97 11.79 -11.08
CA ALA A 190 -2.87 12.94 -11.08
C ALA A 190 -4.32 12.55 -10.81
N SER A 191 -4.80 11.45 -11.44
CA SER A 191 -6.18 10.98 -11.27
C SER A 191 -6.44 10.51 -9.84
N PHE A 192 -5.56 9.67 -9.29
CA PHE A 192 -5.72 9.16 -7.92
C PHE A 192 -5.49 10.24 -6.87
N GLY A 193 -4.47 11.08 -7.04
CA GLY A 193 -4.21 12.21 -6.16
C GLY A 193 -5.43 13.13 -6.08
N THR A 194 -6.01 13.50 -7.23
CA THR A 194 -7.23 14.30 -7.29
C THR A 194 -8.42 13.59 -6.68
N ALA A 195 -8.66 12.33 -7.04
CA ALA A 195 -9.78 11.55 -6.53
C ALA A 195 -9.75 11.41 -5.00
N TYR A 196 -8.57 11.10 -4.44
CA TYR A 196 -8.42 11.01 -2.99
C TYR A 196 -8.57 12.38 -2.31
N SER A 197 -8.03 13.45 -2.89
CA SER A 197 -8.17 14.80 -2.35
C SER A 197 -9.63 15.22 -2.25
N LEU A 198 -10.41 14.95 -3.30
CA LEU A 198 -11.86 15.21 -3.30
C LEU A 198 -12.58 14.34 -2.27
N TRP A 199 -12.20 13.06 -2.17
CA TRP A 199 -12.80 12.13 -1.23
C TRP A 199 -12.55 12.52 0.23
N VAL A 200 -11.31 12.87 0.59
CA VAL A 200 -10.96 13.21 1.98
C VAL A 200 -11.56 14.54 2.41
N GLU A 201 -11.62 15.55 1.52
CA GLU A 201 -12.33 16.80 1.79
C GLU A 201 -13.84 16.56 1.96
N HIS A 202 -14.44 15.70 1.14
CA HIS A 202 -15.85 15.33 1.26
C HIS A 202 -16.13 14.63 2.60
N CYS A 203 -15.32 13.65 2.99
CA CYS A 203 -15.39 13.03 4.32
C CYS A 203 -15.27 14.07 5.44
N ALA A 204 -14.28 14.95 5.37
CA ALA A 204 -14.05 15.98 6.39
C ALA A 204 -15.21 16.99 6.48
N SER A 205 -15.85 17.32 5.35
CA SER A 205 -17.01 18.23 5.31
C SER A 205 -18.22 17.69 6.08
N ILE A 206 -18.35 16.36 6.18
CA ILE A 206 -19.41 15.67 6.91
C ILE A 206 -19.00 15.41 8.36
N ASN A 207 -17.75 14.97 8.56
CA ASN A 207 -17.24 14.56 9.87
C ASN A 207 -16.83 15.76 10.75
N GLY A 208 -16.63 16.95 10.17
CA GLY A 208 -16.15 18.15 10.87
C GLY A 208 -14.63 18.18 11.12
N SER A 209 -13.92 17.08 10.83
CA SER A 209 -12.47 16.95 10.95
C SER A 209 -11.92 15.99 9.89
N PHE A 210 -10.65 16.15 9.54
CA PHE A 210 -9.95 15.20 8.68
C PHE A 210 -9.53 13.94 9.44
N PRO A 211 -9.33 12.80 8.74
CA PRO A 211 -8.76 11.59 9.36
C PRO A 211 -7.35 11.78 9.92
N TYR A 212 -6.63 12.78 9.39
CA TYR A 212 -5.29 13.14 9.81
C TYR A 212 -5.31 14.50 10.52
N PRO A 213 -4.91 14.60 11.80
CA PRO A 213 -4.93 15.87 12.54
C PRO A 213 -4.21 17.02 11.82
N PHE A 214 -3.09 16.75 11.14
CA PHE A 214 -2.35 17.76 10.40
C PHE A 214 -3.16 18.42 9.28
N LEU A 215 -4.12 17.72 8.64
CA LEU A 215 -4.96 18.32 7.61
C LEU A 215 -6.02 19.24 8.24
N THR A 216 -6.51 18.92 9.44
CA THR A 216 -7.51 19.74 10.16
C THR A 216 -6.94 21.11 10.52
N ILE A 217 -5.68 21.19 10.91
CA ILE A 217 -5.03 22.46 11.27
C ILE A 217 -4.58 23.29 10.06
N MET A 218 -4.52 22.68 8.87
CA MET A 218 -4.13 23.36 7.65
C MET A 218 -5.28 24.19 7.08
N ASN A 219 -4.97 25.40 6.63
CA ASN A 219 -5.91 26.19 5.83
C ASN A 219 -6.09 25.55 4.41
N PRO A 220 -7.11 25.95 3.63
CA PRO A 220 -7.38 25.35 2.33
C PRO A 220 -6.22 25.42 1.34
N GLN A 221 -5.44 26.50 1.35
CA GLN A 221 -4.28 26.65 0.47
C GLN A 221 -3.17 25.64 0.82
N GLN A 222 -2.88 25.48 2.11
CA GLN A 222 -1.90 24.52 2.61
C GLN A 222 -2.31 23.08 2.27
N ARG A 223 -3.60 22.73 2.37
CA ARG A 223 -4.10 21.41 1.97
C ARG A 223 -3.94 21.15 0.48
N VAL A 224 -4.29 22.13 -0.37
CA VAL A 224 -4.05 22.02 -1.83
C VAL A 224 -2.56 21.81 -2.13
N MET A 225 -1.67 22.56 -1.46
CA MET A 225 -0.22 22.37 -1.60
C MET A 225 0.24 20.98 -1.17
N MET A 226 -0.31 20.45 -0.06
CA MET A 226 -0.03 19.09 0.42
C MET A 226 -0.47 18.04 -0.60
N TYR A 227 -1.69 18.15 -1.15
CA TYR A 227 -2.23 17.21 -2.12
C TYR A 227 -1.45 17.21 -3.43
N VAL A 228 -1.17 18.40 -3.98
CA VAL A 228 -0.38 18.55 -5.20
C VAL A 228 1.05 18.08 -4.98
N GLY A 229 1.68 18.48 -3.86
CA GLY A 229 3.03 18.09 -3.50
C GLY A 229 3.19 16.57 -3.37
N SER A 230 2.27 15.91 -2.66
CA SER A 230 2.26 14.45 -2.50
C SER A 230 2.03 13.72 -3.82
N THR A 231 1.15 14.25 -4.68
CA THR A 231 0.89 13.70 -6.01
C THR A 231 2.12 13.79 -6.93
N VAL A 232 2.80 14.94 -6.92
CA VAL A 232 4.04 15.15 -7.68
C VAL A 232 5.16 14.27 -7.13
N MET A 233 5.29 14.15 -5.80
CA MET A 233 6.26 13.27 -5.16
C MET A 233 6.05 11.82 -5.58
N ALA A 234 4.81 11.32 -5.54
CA ALA A 234 4.47 9.96 -6.00
C ALA A 234 4.94 9.73 -7.45
N TRP A 235 4.65 10.67 -8.35
CA TRP A 235 5.08 10.58 -9.75
C TRP A 235 6.61 10.58 -9.91
N ILE A 236 7.32 11.48 -9.20
CA ILE A 236 8.79 11.58 -9.25
C ILE A 236 9.43 10.31 -8.69
N VAL A 237 8.93 9.80 -7.56
CA VAL A 237 9.42 8.57 -6.92
C VAL A 237 9.30 7.40 -7.89
N PHE A 238 8.13 7.20 -8.51
CA PHE A 238 7.98 6.14 -9.52
C PHE A 238 8.96 6.32 -10.68
N ARG A 239 9.10 7.54 -11.22
CA ARG A 239 10.04 7.83 -12.32
C ARG A 239 11.49 7.51 -11.92
N GLY A 240 11.89 7.86 -10.70
CA GLY A 240 13.20 7.54 -10.14
C GLY A 240 13.43 6.03 -10.01
N LEU A 241 12.50 5.31 -9.38
CA LEU A 241 12.57 3.85 -9.25
C LEU A 241 12.64 3.15 -10.61
N ASN A 242 11.79 3.55 -11.56
CA ASN A 242 11.79 2.97 -12.91
C ASN A 242 13.05 3.32 -13.71
N ALA A 243 13.70 4.46 -13.44
CA ALA A 243 15.00 4.77 -14.03
C ALA A 243 16.09 3.81 -13.52
N LEU A 244 16.08 3.49 -12.22
CA LEU A 244 17.02 2.56 -11.57
C LEU A 244 16.75 1.09 -11.92
N HIS A 245 15.52 0.74 -12.29
CA HIS A 245 15.14 -0.63 -12.65
C HIS A 245 15.88 -1.08 -13.92
N LYS A 246 16.56 -2.23 -13.85
CA LYS A 246 17.32 -2.83 -14.96
C LYS A 246 16.46 -3.81 -15.76
#